data_AF-A0A8T5GYE0-F1
#
_entry.id   AF-A0A8T5GYE0-F1
#
_cell.length_a   1.000
_cell.length_b   1.000
_cell.length_c   1.000
_cell.angle_alpha   90.00
_cell.angle_beta   90.00
_cell.angle_gamma   90.00
#
_symmetry.space_group_name_H-M   'P 1'
#
loop_
_entity.id
_entity.type
_entity.pdbx_description
1 polymer ?
#
loop_
_entity_poly.entity_id
_entity_poly.type
_entity_poly.pdbx_seq_one_letter_code
_entity_poly.pdbx_strand_id
1 'polypeptide(L)'
;MTSEEENIDNNEADEDIVPQGNILNQPLEEEMKNSYINYAMSVIIGRALPDARDGLKPVHRRVLYGMHEGGHTSEKKFSKSARSV
;
A
#
# COMPACT_ATOMS: atom_id res chain seq x y z
N MET A 1 -19.83 -20.59 -32.90
CA MET A 1 -20.70 -20.10 -31.81
C MET A 1 -19.78 -19.87 -30.62
N THR A 2 -19.07 -18.77 -30.40
CA THR A 2 -18.89 -17.41 -30.95
C THR A 2 -17.40 -17.15 -30.66
N SER A 3 -16.51 -17.12 -31.65
CA SER A 3 -16.13 -15.94 -32.46
C SER A 3 -16.03 -14.65 -31.64
N GLU A 4 -14.81 -14.09 -31.60
CA GLU A 4 -14.43 -12.73 -31.18
C GLU A 4 -14.56 -12.45 -29.66
N GLU A 5 -13.55 -11.95 -28.94
CA GLU A 5 -12.75 -10.76 -29.25
C GLU A 5 -11.25 -10.95 -28.88
N GLU A 6 -10.38 -10.92 -29.88
CA GLU A 6 -8.99 -10.47 -29.70
C GLU A 6 -9.04 -8.94 -29.65
N ASN A 7 -8.66 -8.34 -28.52
CA ASN A 7 -8.47 -6.90 -28.45
C ASN A 7 -7.09 -6.58 -29.04
N ILE A 8 -7.08 -6.32 -30.34
CA ILE A 8 -5.92 -5.78 -31.06
C ILE A 8 -5.95 -4.27 -30.83
N ASP A 9 -5.16 -3.78 -29.87
CA ASP A 9 -4.93 -2.35 -29.70
C ASP A 9 -3.91 -1.91 -30.76
N ASN A 10 -4.42 -1.53 -31.93
CA ASN A 10 -3.67 -0.83 -32.96
C ASN A 10 -3.71 0.67 -32.64
N ASN A 11 -2.59 1.25 -32.24
CA ASN A 11 -2.32 2.68 -32.47
C ASN A 11 -0.82 2.88 -32.68
N GLU A 12 -0.39 2.83 -33.94
CA GLU A 12 0.85 3.47 -34.40
C GLU A 12 0.54 4.89 -34.91
N ALA A 13 1.54 5.75 -34.79
CA ALA A 13 1.67 7.15 -35.23
C ALA A 13 1.17 8.23 -34.25
N ASP A 14 2.09 8.70 -33.40
CA ASP A 14 2.54 10.11 -33.48
C ASP A 14 3.98 10.19 -32.93
N GLU A 15 4.94 10.32 -33.85
CA GLU A 15 6.34 10.67 -33.54
C GLU A 15 6.42 12.19 -33.27
N ASP A 16 6.52 12.57 -31.99
CA ASP A 16 7.12 13.83 -31.57
C ASP A 16 8.33 13.52 -30.69
N ILE A 17 9.52 13.49 -31.31
CA ILE A 17 10.79 13.20 -30.64
C ILE A 17 11.28 14.47 -29.93
N VAL A 18 10.68 14.77 -28.78
CA VAL A 18 11.22 15.74 -27.81
C VAL A 18 12.32 15.06 -26.98
N PRO A 19 13.50 15.68 -26.79
CA PRO A 19 14.59 15.08 -26.03
C PRO A 19 14.25 15.18 -24.56
N GLN A 20 13.62 14.14 -24.01
CA GLN A 20 13.14 14.15 -22.65
C GLN A 20 13.66 12.91 -21.92
N GLY A 21 13.80 13.01 -20.60
CA GLY A 21 14.13 11.87 -19.75
C GLY A 21 13.19 10.69 -19.99
N ASN A 22 13.36 9.59 -19.27
CA ASN A 22 12.54 8.39 -19.41
C ASN A 22 11.05 8.69 -19.08
N ILE A 23 10.31 9.29 -20.01
CA ILE A 23 8.91 9.70 -19.89
C ILE A 23 8.09 8.52 -20.38
N LEU A 24 7.38 7.90 -19.46
CA LEU A 24 6.39 6.88 -19.75
C LEU A 24 5.05 7.60 -19.96
N ASN A 25 4.52 7.55 -21.19
CA ASN A 25 3.18 8.02 -21.47
C ASN A 25 2.19 6.92 -21.02
N GLN A 26 1.45 7.17 -19.93
CA GLN A 26 0.41 6.27 -19.42
C GLN A 26 -0.97 6.94 -19.55
N PRO A 27 -2.00 6.24 -20.05
CA PRO A 27 -3.36 6.77 -20.06
C PRO A 27 -3.87 7.07 -18.63
N LEU A 28 -4.44 8.26 -18.44
CA LEU A 28 -4.90 8.73 -17.13
C LEU A 28 -5.96 7.82 -16.50
N GLU A 29 -6.89 7.30 -17.31
CA GLU A 29 -7.97 6.44 -16.81
C GLU A 29 -7.43 5.16 -16.16
N GLU A 30 -6.46 4.52 -16.81
CA GLU A 30 -5.83 3.31 -16.30
C GLU A 30 -5.02 3.59 -15.02
N GLU A 31 -4.23 4.66 -15.03
CA GLU A 31 -3.40 5.04 -13.88
C GLU A 31 -4.24 5.39 -12.66
N MET A 32 -5.33 6.14 -12.85
CA MET A 32 -6.26 6.50 -11.77
C MET A 32 -6.90 5.26 -11.14
N LYS A 33 -7.34 4.30 -11.96
CA LYS A 33 -7.94 3.04 -11.48
C LYS A 33 -6.90 2.22 -10.71
N ASN A 34 -5.70 2.08 -11.24
CA ASN A 34 -4.62 1.31 -10.62
C ASN A 34 -4.18 1.94 -9.29
N SER A 35 -3.91 3.24 -9.29
CA SER A 35 -3.54 3.98 -8.08
C SER A 35 -4.61 3.90 -6.99
N TYR A 36 -5.89 4.01 -7.37
CA TYR A 36 -6.99 3.88 -6.43
C TYR A 36 -7.06 2.48 -5.80
N ILE A 37 -7.01 1.42 -6.62
CA ILE A 37 -7.05 0.04 -6.13
C ILE A 37 -5.84 -0.28 -5.26
N ASN A 38 -4.64 0.15 -5.66
CA ASN A 38 -3.42 -0.08 -4.89
C ASN A 38 -3.49 0.58 -3.51
N TYR A 39 -3.96 1.84 -3.45
CA TYR A 39 -4.16 2.51 -2.18
C TYR A 39 -5.24 1.84 -1.33
N ALA A 40 -6.41 1.55 -1.92
CA ALA A 40 -7.53 0.91 -1.22
C ALA A 40 -7.12 -0.43 -0.60
N MET A 41 -6.47 -1.30 -1.38
CA MET A 41 -5.97 -2.59 -0.92
C MET A 41 -4.94 -2.44 0.20
N SER A 42 -4.01 -1.50 0.07
CA SER A 42 -3.01 -1.23 1.12
C SER A 42 -3.67 -0.77 2.43
N VAL A 43 -4.74 0.02 2.35
CA VAL A 43 -5.48 0.50 3.52
C VAL A 43 -6.26 -0.63 4.18
N ILE A 44 -6.97 -1.44 3.40
CA ILE A 44 -7.79 -2.55 3.90
C ILE A 44 -6.93 -3.55 4.67
N ILE A 45 -5.83 -3.99 4.06
CA ILE A 45 -4.97 -5.05 4.60
C ILE A 45 -4.00 -4.50 5.66
N GLY A 46 -3.41 -3.34 5.41
CA GLY A 46 -2.26 -2.84 6.16
C GLY A 46 -2.57 -1.84 7.29
N ARG A 47 -3.83 -1.39 7.43
CA ARG A 47 -4.15 -0.31 8.37
C ARG A 47 -5.54 -0.38 8.99
N ALA A 48 -6.57 -0.59 8.19
CA ALA A 48 -7.95 -0.35 8.58
C ALA A 48 -8.56 -1.52 9.36
N LEU A 49 -8.44 -2.74 8.85
CA LEU A 49 -9.04 -3.93 9.45
C LEU A 49 -8.09 -4.61 10.45
N PRO A 50 -8.58 -5.06 11.61
CA PRO A 50 -7.81 -5.88 12.54
C PRO A 50 -7.66 -7.31 12.02
N ASP A 51 -6.61 -8.00 12.47
CA ASP A 51 -6.44 -9.43 12.19
C ASP A 51 -7.40 -10.25 13.06
N ALA A 52 -8.01 -11.29 12.50
CA ALA A 52 -8.97 -12.13 13.22
C ALA A 52 -8.33 -12.95 14.35
N ARG A 53 -7.02 -13.22 14.28
CA ARG A 53 -6.31 -14.05 15.26
C ARG A 53 -6.15 -13.37 16.61
N ASP A 54 -5.77 -12.09 16.58
CA ASP A 54 -5.44 -11.30 17.77
C ASP A 54 -6.39 -10.10 17.99
N GLY A 55 -7.20 -9.74 17.00
CA GLY A 55 -8.06 -8.55 17.03
C GLY A 55 -7.29 -7.24 17.00
N LEU A 56 -5.97 -7.26 16.77
CA LEU A 56 -5.11 -6.08 16.86
C LEU A 56 -4.89 -5.44 15.48
N LYS A 57 -4.95 -4.10 15.47
CA LYS A 57 -4.48 -3.31 14.33
C LYS A 57 -2.95 -3.32 14.26
N PRO A 58 -2.35 -3.16 13.07
CA PRO A 58 -0.89 -3.17 12.90
C PRO A 58 -0.12 -2.20 13.82
N VAL A 59 -0.72 -1.05 14.14
CA VAL A 59 -0.12 -0.06 15.07
C VAL A 59 0.00 -0.64 16.48
N HIS A 60 -1.05 -1.28 17.01
CA HIS A 60 -1.03 -1.84 18.37
C HIS A 60 0.02 -2.94 18.50
N ARG A 61 0.14 -3.80 17.47
CA ARG A 61 1.15 -4.86 17.44
C ARG A 61 2.57 -4.30 17.54
N ARG A 62 2.88 -3.22 16.81
CA ARG A 62 4.19 -2.56 16.86
C ARG A 62 4.46 -1.93 18.23
N VAL A 63 3.47 -1.27 18.83
CA VAL A 63 3.62 -0.66 20.16
C VAL A 63 3.89 -1.72 21.22
N LEU A 64 3.09 -2.78 21.27
CA LEU A 64 3.27 -3.86 22.24
C LEU A 64 4.61 -4.59 22.05
N TYR A 65 5.01 -4.81 20.79
CA TYR A 65 6.31 -5.39 20.48
C TYR A 65 7.47 -4.48 20.91
N GLY A 66 7.40 -3.18 20.63
CA GLY A 66 8.41 -2.21 21.07
C GLY A 66 8.50 -2.12 22.60
N MET A 67 7.37 -2.18 23.30
CA MET A 67 7.35 -2.26 24.76
C MET A 67 8.00 -3.54 25.29
N HIS A 68 7.77 -4.68 24.62
CA HIS A 68 8.39 -5.96 24.97
C HIS A 68 9.92 -5.92 24.79
N GLU A 69 10.41 -5.47 23.63
CA GLU A 69 11.85 -5.34 23.34
C GLU A 69 12.54 -4.33 24.27
N GLY A 70 11.86 -3.23 24.62
CA GLY A 70 12.31 -2.26 25.62
C GLY A 70 12.23 -2.77 27.06
N GLY A 71 11.68 -3.97 27.27
CA GLY A 71 11.52 -4.61 28.57
C GLY A 71 10.55 -3.88 29.49
N HIS A 72 9.56 -3.16 28.97
CA HIS A 72 8.52 -2.47 29.73
C HIS A 72 7.40 -3.44 30.14
N THR A 73 7.72 -4.37 31.03
CA THR A 73 6.78 -5.35 31.59
C THR A 73 6.11 -4.83 32.85
N SER A 74 4.99 -5.45 33.26
CA SER A 74 4.21 -5.09 34.45
C SER A 74 5.03 -5.04 35.74
N GLU A 75 6.03 -5.91 35.86
CA GLU A 75 6.88 -6.03 37.05
C GLU A 75 7.87 -4.85 37.22
N LYS A 76 8.08 -4.04 36.18
CA LYS A 76 9.06 -2.94 36.21
C LYS A 76 8.41 -1.61 36.55
N LYS A 77 9.24 -0.67 37.02
CA LYS A 77 8.82 0.71 37.31
C LYS A 77 8.33 1.41 36.05
N PHE A 78 7.41 2.36 36.22
CA PHE A 78 6.87 3.17 35.12
C PHE A 78 7.97 3.92 34.35
N SER A 79 7.90 3.83 33.02
CA SER A 79 8.71 4.59 32.07
C SER A 79 7.87 5.71 31.45
N LYS A 80 8.52 6.76 30.96
CA LYS A 80 7.83 7.86 30.26
C LYS A 80 7.35 7.39 28.89
N SER A 81 6.13 7.75 28.51
CA SER A 81 5.54 7.34 27.22
C SER A 81 6.37 7.75 26.00
N ALA A 82 7.00 8.93 26.06
CA ALA A 82 7.87 9.43 25.00
C ALA A 82 9.12 8.56 24.73
N ARG A 83 9.43 7.59 25.60
CA ARG A 83 10.57 6.68 25.42
C ARG A 83 10.24 5.45 24.57
N SER A 84 8.96 5.06 24.53
CA SER A 84 8.48 3.87 23.81
C SER A 84 7.82 4.22 22.46
N VAL A 85 7.60 5.51 22.19
CA VAL A 85 7.14 6.06 20.90
C VAL A 85 8.35 6.23 19.99
#